data_AF-A0A1M7YA86-F1
#
_entry.id   AF-A0A1M7YA86-F1
#
_cell.length_a   1.000
_cell.length_b   1.000
_cell.length_c   1.000
_cell.angle_alpha   90.00
_cell.angle_beta   90.00
_cell.angle_gamma   90.00
#
_symmetry.space_group_name_H-M   'P 1'
#
loop_
_entity.id
_entity.type
_entity.pdbx_description
1 polymer ?
#
loop_
_entity_poly.entity_id
_entity_poly.type
_entity_poly.pdbx_seq_one_letter_code
_entity_poly.pdbx_strand_id
1 'polypeptide(L)'
;MEKGQNVKTGSGGLTIVYQILITMLITALIPIGGLWYISIYKAREDWTANIYQALVANTENLSQRVDEWATMNLRVLDQNSLVSDMQSMEGSRQSMVLKTITDTYKWIYLAFTIGPDGENIGRSDGEAPKFYGDRDYFKDVMAGGEMGQQVLMGKTSGKPAFILSKPIGKNGDKPAGVIAIAMTLEELSATITRTRIGKTGFAILVDEQNRLIAHGKGEIENKLQDMGGHPLVAAGVKPDPDNFTFDYEGKKSLPILLLPNSAGNLLSSRMPTRRTVPLKRPGRMHSFF
;
A
#
# COMPACT_ATOMS: atom_id res chain seq x y z
N MET A 1 45.54 -66.89 65.72
CA MET A 1 45.31 -66.71 64.28
C MET A 1 43.88 -66.24 64.08
N GLU A 2 43.80 -65.13 63.38
CA GLU A 2 42.70 -64.22 63.11
C GLU A 2 41.66 -64.81 62.13
N LYS A 3 40.39 -64.47 62.30
CA LYS A 3 39.45 -64.35 61.17
C LYS A 3 38.38 -63.31 61.52
N GLY A 4 38.60 -62.10 61.00
CA GLY A 4 37.69 -60.97 61.10
C GLY A 4 36.36 -61.23 60.38
N GLN A 5 35.28 -60.72 60.98
CA GLN A 5 33.97 -60.62 60.37
C GLN A 5 34.00 -59.60 59.23
N ASN A 6 33.59 -60.05 58.05
CA ASN A 6 33.45 -59.22 56.87
C ASN A 6 32.07 -58.54 56.90
N VAL A 7 32.06 -57.22 57.05
CA VAL A 7 30.86 -56.38 57.03
C VAL A 7 30.27 -56.39 55.62
N LYS A 8 29.06 -56.94 55.46
CA LYS A 8 28.26 -56.75 54.24
C LYS A 8 27.69 -55.33 54.25
N THR A 9 28.30 -54.43 53.51
CA THR A 9 27.73 -53.12 53.17
C THR A 9 26.58 -53.31 52.19
N GLY A 10 25.35 -53.06 52.64
CA GLY A 10 24.15 -53.18 51.82
C GLY A 10 24.02 -52.04 50.81
N SER A 11 23.98 -52.37 49.51
CA SER A 11 23.77 -51.43 48.41
C SER A 11 22.28 -51.16 48.09
N GLY A 12 21.34 -51.62 48.93
CA GLY A 12 19.89 -51.59 48.66
C GLY A 12 19.18 -50.28 49.03
N GLY A 13 19.79 -49.39 49.82
CA GLY A 13 19.17 -48.11 50.21
C GLY A 13 19.26 -47.04 49.11
N LEU A 14 20.30 -47.09 48.28
CA LEU A 14 20.53 -46.11 47.21
C LEU A 14 19.51 -46.28 46.06
N THR A 15 19.11 -47.52 45.78
CA THR A 15 18.17 -47.88 44.70
C THR A 15 16.73 -47.42 44.97
N ILE A 16 16.26 -47.50 46.23
CA ILE A 16 14.91 -47.06 46.61
C ILE A 16 14.80 -45.53 46.55
N VAL A 17 15.81 -44.81 47.04
CA VAL A 17 15.86 -43.33 46.98
C VAL A 17 15.86 -42.86 45.52
N TYR A 18 16.60 -43.53 44.63
CA TYR A 18 16.63 -43.19 43.21
C TYR A 18 15.27 -43.43 42.53
N GLN A 19 14.56 -44.52 42.88
CA GLN A 19 13.21 -44.79 42.38
C GLN A 19 12.19 -43.73 42.83
N ILE A 20 12.22 -43.30 44.10
CA ILE A 20 11.33 -42.25 44.62
C ILE A 20 11.65 -40.89 43.98
N LEU A 21 12.93 -40.57 43.79
CA LEU A 21 13.34 -39.34 43.10
C LEU A 21 12.88 -39.33 41.64
N ILE A 22 12.98 -40.46 40.93
CA ILE A 22 12.50 -40.57 39.55
C ILE A 22 10.97 -40.41 39.48
N THR A 23 10.21 -41.03 40.38
CA THR A 23 8.74 -40.92 40.34
C THR A 23 8.25 -39.52 40.71
N MET A 24 8.87 -38.85 41.70
CA MET A 24 8.60 -37.43 41.98
C MET A 24 8.96 -36.54 40.79
N LEU A 25 10.11 -36.80 40.15
CA LEU A 25 10.56 -36.04 38.99
C LEU A 25 9.59 -36.17 37.81
N ILE A 26 9.16 -37.40 37.48
CA ILE A 26 8.19 -37.64 36.41
C ILE A 26 6.85 -36.98 36.74
N THR A 27 6.38 -37.12 37.99
CA THR A 27 5.10 -36.53 38.43
C THR A 27 5.12 -35.01 38.39
N ALA A 28 6.26 -34.38 38.66
CA ALA A 28 6.44 -32.93 38.54
C ALA A 28 6.58 -32.48 37.07
N LEU A 29 7.23 -33.27 36.22
CA LEU A 29 7.48 -32.92 34.81
C LEU A 29 6.23 -32.99 33.93
N ILE A 30 5.30 -33.92 34.19
CA ILE A 30 4.07 -34.07 33.41
C ILE A 30 3.22 -32.78 33.39
N PRO A 31 2.83 -32.18 34.54
CA PRO A 31 2.04 -30.95 34.55
C PRO A 31 2.82 -29.76 34.00
N ILE A 32 4.13 -29.67 34.23
CA ILE A 32 4.98 -28.60 33.68
C ILE A 32 5.05 -28.71 32.16
N GLY A 33 5.28 -29.91 31.62
CA GLY A 33 5.32 -30.17 30.19
C GLY A 33 3.97 -29.90 29.52
N GLY A 34 2.87 -30.27 30.17
CA GLY A 34 1.51 -29.96 29.70
C GLY A 34 1.21 -28.47 29.67
N LEU A 35 1.53 -27.75 30.76
CA LEU A 35 1.38 -26.29 30.81
C LEU A 35 2.29 -25.58 29.81
N TRP A 36 3.53 -26.06 29.65
CA TRP A 36 4.47 -25.54 28.66
C TRP A 36 3.97 -25.75 27.23
N TYR A 37 3.43 -26.93 26.92
CA TYR A 37 2.83 -27.23 25.62
C TYR A 37 1.58 -26.37 25.33
N ILE A 38 0.66 -26.24 26.30
CA ILE A 38 -0.52 -25.38 26.14
C ILE A 38 -0.11 -23.91 25.99
N SER A 39 0.88 -23.47 26.77
CA SER A 39 1.43 -22.12 26.71
C SER A 39 2.07 -21.84 25.34
N ILE A 40 2.89 -22.74 24.81
CA ILE A 40 3.51 -22.57 23.49
C ILE A 40 2.46 -22.57 22.37
N TYR A 41 1.41 -23.38 22.50
CA TYR A 41 0.33 -23.46 21.53
C TYR A 41 -0.49 -22.17 21.51
N LYS A 42 -0.96 -21.72 22.68
CA LYS A 42 -1.69 -20.44 22.81
C LYS A 42 -0.84 -19.25 22.41
N ALA A 43 0.44 -19.22 22.81
CA ALA A 43 1.36 -18.18 22.38
C ALA A 43 1.46 -18.15 20.85
N ARG A 44 1.52 -19.28 20.15
CA ARG A 44 1.54 -19.28 18.68
C ARG A 44 0.27 -18.69 18.07
N GLU A 45 -0.89 -19.03 18.61
CA GLU A 45 -2.19 -18.55 18.11
C GLU A 45 -2.34 -17.03 18.33
N ASP A 46 -2.11 -16.56 19.55
CA ASP A 46 -2.18 -15.14 19.92
C ASP A 46 -1.16 -14.30 19.16
N TRP A 47 0.05 -14.82 18.93
CA TRP A 47 1.07 -14.11 18.17
C TRP A 47 0.68 -13.97 16.70
N THR A 48 0.09 -15.01 16.11
CA THR A 48 -0.37 -14.97 14.71
C THR A 48 -1.50 -13.95 14.54
N ALA A 49 -2.47 -13.95 15.47
CA ALA A 49 -3.58 -12.99 15.47
C ALA A 49 -3.12 -11.54 15.65
N ASN A 50 -2.19 -11.29 16.60
CA ASN A 50 -1.64 -9.96 16.83
C ASN A 50 -0.80 -9.44 15.66
N ILE A 51 -0.01 -10.31 15.02
CA ILE A 51 0.73 -9.96 13.80
C ILE A 51 -0.25 -9.60 12.67
N TYR A 52 -1.36 -10.35 12.54
CA TYR A 52 -2.37 -10.06 11.54
C TYR A 52 -3.02 -8.70 11.73
N GLN A 53 -3.49 -8.42 12.95
CA GLN A 53 -4.09 -7.13 13.29
C GLN A 53 -3.12 -5.98 13.06
N ALA A 54 -1.85 -6.15 13.44
CA ALA A 54 -0.81 -5.16 13.19
C ALA A 54 -0.56 -4.96 11.68
N LEU A 55 -0.58 -6.04 10.87
CA LEU A 55 -0.37 -5.96 9.43
C LEU A 55 -1.54 -5.26 8.72
N VAL A 56 -2.78 -5.59 9.09
CA VAL A 56 -3.99 -4.95 8.56
C VAL A 56 -3.99 -3.47 8.93
N ALA A 57 -3.78 -3.13 10.21
CA ALA A 57 -3.74 -1.74 10.65
C ALA A 57 -2.62 -0.94 9.96
N ASN A 58 -1.44 -1.55 9.77
CA ASN A 58 -0.33 -0.90 9.04
C ASN A 58 -0.65 -0.72 7.55
N THR A 59 -1.35 -1.68 6.93
CA THR A 59 -1.80 -1.59 5.54
C THR A 59 -2.81 -0.47 5.38
N GLU A 60 -3.82 -0.43 6.25
CA GLU A 60 -4.84 0.63 6.25
C GLU A 60 -4.21 2.01 6.43
N ASN A 61 -3.27 2.15 7.39
CA ASN A 61 -2.54 3.39 7.59
C ASN A 61 -1.75 3.79 6.33
N LEU A 62 -1.10 2.84 5.68
CA LEU A 62 -0.30 3.13 4.50
C LEU A 62 -1.17 3.50 3.30
N SER A 63 -2.27 2.80 3.06
CA SER A 63 -3.29 3.17 2.07
C SER A 63 -3.81 4.58 2.33
N GLN A 64 -4.16 4.89 3.58
CA GLN A 64 -4.63 6.22 3.96
C GLN A 64 -3.58 7.29 3.66
N ARG A 65 -2.29 7.04 3.95
CA ARG A 65 -1.21 8.00 3.64
C ARG A 65 -1.05 8.23 2.13
N VAL A 66 -1.19 7.18 1.32
CA VAL A 66 -1.17 7.30 -0.16
C VAL A 66 -2.35 8.14 -0.63
N ASP A 67 -3.55 7.88 -0.12
CA ASP A 67 -4.77 8.60 -0.47
C ASP A 67 -4.71 10.07 -0.04
N GLU A 68 -4.20 10.35 1.16
CA GLU A 68 -3.98 11.71 1.67
C GLU A 68 -2.96 12.47 0.81
N TRP A 69 -1.86 11.82 0.43
CA TRP A 69 -0.86 12.41 -0.44
C TRP A 69 -1.44 12.71 -1.84
N ALA A 70 -2.17 11.77 -2.44
CA ALA A 70 -2.80 11.97 -3.74
C ALA A 70 -3.83 13.10 -3.68
N THR A 71 -4.68 13.09 -2.64
CA THR A 71 -5.69 14.12 -2.40
C THR A 71 -5.05 15.50 -2.20
N MET A 72 -3.93 15.59 -1.48
CA MET A 72 -3.19 16.84 -1.29
C MET A 72 -2.69 17.39 -2.62
N ASN A 73 -2.07 16.55 -3.47
CA ASN A 73 -1.61 16.97 -4.79
C ASN A 73 -2.76 17.37 -5.72
N LEU A 74 -3.89 16.66 -5.70
CA LEU A 74 -5.09 17.04 -6.45
C LEU A 74 -5.69 18.37 -5.96
N ARG A 75 -5.65 18.66 -4.65
CA ARG A 75 -6.09 19.94 -4.08
C ARG A 75 -5.16 21.09 -4.48
N VAL A 76 -3.84 20.85 -4.55
CA VAL A 76 -2.89 21.84 -5.08
C VAL A 76 -3.24 22.20 -6.52
N LEU A 77 -3.48 21.19 -7.37
CA LEU A 77 -3.90 21.41 -8.76
C LEU A 77 -5.24 22.16 -8.85
N ASP A 78 -6.23 21.77 -8.05
CA ASP A 78 -7.56 22.37 -8.02
C ASP A 78 -7.51 23.84 -7.58
N GLN A 79 -6.79 24.14 -6.50
CA GLN A 79 -6.63 25.52 -6.02
C GLN A 79 -5.87 26.39 -7.03
N ASN A 80 -4.84 25.85 -7.69
CA ASN A 80 -4.09 26.59 -8.70
C ASN A 80 -4.88 26.78 -10.00
N SER A 81 -5.73 25.82 -10.41
CA SER A 81 -6.56 25.97 -11.62
C SER A 81 -7.58 27.12 -11.52
N LEU A 82 -7.89 27.57 -10.29
CA LEU A 82 -8.79 28.68 -10.00
C LEU A 82 -8.07 30.05 -9.95
N VAL A 83 -6.74 30.10 -9.95
CA VAL A 83 -5.99 31.36 -9.93
C VAL A 83 -6.18 32.11 -11.25
N SER A 84 -6.33 33.44 -11.21
CA SER A 84 -6.59 34.26 -12.39
C SER A 84 -5.51 34.13 -13.47
N ASP A 85 -4.23 34.04 -13.07
CA ASP A 85 -3.12 33.77 -14.00
C ASP A 85 -3.27 32.43 -14.70
N MET A 86 -3.77 31.41 -14.01
CA MET A 86 -4.06 30.10 -14.59
C MET A 86 -5.26 30.14 -15.52
N GLN A 87 -6.34 30.81 -15.14
CA GLN A 87 -7.53 30.98 -15.97
C GLN A 87 -7.31 31.85 -17.21
N SER A 88 -6.30 32.73 -17.19
CA SER A 88 -5.97 33.59 -18.34
C SER A 88 -5.52 32.80 -19.57
N MET A 89 -5.05 31.56 -19.38
CA MET A 89 -4.44 30.74 -20.43
C MET A 89 -3.26 31.42 -21.14
N GLU A 90 -2.60 32.39 -20.50
CA GLU A 90 -1.36 33.01 -20.99
C GLU A 90 -0.12 32.32 -20.41
N GLY A 91 0.70 31.71 -21.27
CA GLY A 91 1.85 30.89 -20.87
C GLY A 91 2.86 31.58 -19.96
N SER A 92 3.15 32.86 -20.18
CA SER A 92 4.09 33.62 -19.34
C SER A 92 3.58 33.80 -17.91
N ARG A 93 2.28 34.08 -17.74
CA ARG A 93 1.63 34.22 -16.44
C ARG A 93 1.51 32.88 -15.73
N GLN A 94 1.09 31.84 -16.44
CA GLN A 94 0.99 30.48 -15.91
C GLN A 94 2.34 29.96 -15.43
N SER A 95 3.41 30.15 -16.22
CA SER A 95 4.73 29.63 -15.90
C SER A 95 5.29 30.18 -14.58
N MET A 96 4.99 31.44 -14.24
CA MET A 96 5.36 32.01 -12.93
C MET A 96 4.69 31.26 -11.78
N VAL A 97 3.38 30.99 -11.88
CA VAL A 97 2.64 30.23 -10.85
C VAL A 97 3.15 28.80 -10.78
N LEU A 98 3.29 28.13 -11.92
CA LEU A 98 3.75 26.74 -12.01
C LEU A 98 5.16 26.57 -11.40
N LYS A 99 6.05 27.55 -11.59
CA LYS A 99 7.38 27.55 -10.98
C LYS A 99 7.30 27.55 -9.45
N THR A 100 6.34 28.28 -8.85
CA THR A 100 6.16 28.26 -7.39
C THR A 100 5.77 26.88 -6.86
N ILE A 101 5.02 26.09 -7.65
CA ILE A 101 4.64 24.71 -7.30
C ILE A 101 5.90 23.85 -7.18
N THR A 102 6.77 23.86 -8.20
CA THR A 102 8.01 23.08 -8.17
C THR A 102 9.05 23.62 -7.17
N ASP A 103 9.03 24.93 -6.91
CA ASP A 103 9.89 25.53 -5.89
C ASP A 103 9.48 25.10 -4.47
N THR A 104 8.19 24.90 -4.24
CA THR A 104 7.60 24.49 -2.95
C THR A 104 7.66 22.97 -2.75
N TYR A 105 7.27 22.22 -3.77
CA TYR A 105 7.08 20.77 -3.72
C TYR A 105 8.17 20.06 -4.53
N LYS A 106 9.30 19.77 -3.88
CA LYS A 106 10.51 19.23 -4.55
C LYS A 106 10.36 17.84 -5.18
N TRP A 107 9.30 17.10 -4.85
CA TRP A 107 8.98 15.82 -5.51
C TRP A 107 8.32 16.00 -6.88
N ILE A 108 7.95 17.23 -7.24
CA ILE A 108 7.37 17.57 -8.53
C ILE A 108 8.50 18.13 -9.40
N TYR A 109 8.91 17.37 -10.41
CA TYR A 109 9.96 17.81 -11.33
C TYR A 109 9.43 18.75 -12.41
N LEU A 110 8.13 18.70 -12.72
CA LEU A 110 7.49 19.57 -13.72
C LEU A 110 6.03 19.84 -13.36
N ALA A 111 5.66 21.11 -13.28
CA ALA A 111 4.28 21.57 -13.30
C ALA A 111 4.01 22.30 -14.62
N PHE A 112 2.89 22.02 -15.28
CA PHE A 112 2.65 22.50 -16.63
C PHE A 112 1.16 22.59 -16.97
N THR A 113 0.83 23.36 -18.00
CA THR A 113 -0.52 23.49 -18.54
C THR A 113 -0.61 23.06 -19.99
N ILE A 114 -1.76 22.58 -20.42
CA ILE A 114 -2.02 22.14 -21.79
C ILE A 114 -3.29 22.83 -22.29
N GLY A 115 -3.24 23.35 -23.50
CA GLY A 115 -4.39 23.90 -24.21
C GLY A 115 -5.31 22.83 -24.79
N PRO A 116 -6.51 23.20 -25.27
CA PRO A 116 -7.45 22.26 -25.89
C PRO A 116 -6.92 21.60 -27.17
N ASP A 117 -5.93 22.22 -27.82
CA ASP A 117 -5.20 21.71 -28.97
C ASP A 117 -4.19 20.60 -28.61
N GLY A 118 -3.97 20.35 -27.31
CA GLY A 118 -3.00 19.38 -26.82
C GLY A 118 -1.57 19.91 -26.74
N GLU A 119 -1.35 21.17 -27.09
CA GLU A 119 -0.06 21.82 -26.94
C GLU A 119 0.11 22.40 -25.55
N ASN A 120 1.35 22.39 -25.08
CA ASN A 120 1.68 22.98 -23.79
C ASN A 120 1.65 24.51 -23.85
N ILE A 121 1.09 25.15 -22.82
CA ILE A 121 0.97 26.61 -22.75
C ILE A 121 1.99 27.20 -21.77
N GLY A 122 2.02 26.70 -20.53
CA GLY A 122 2.95 27.12 -19.49
C GLY A 122 3.71 25.95 -18.89
N ARG A 123 4.92 26.22 -18.41
CA ARG A 123 5.82 25.23 -17.79
C ARG A 123 6.59 25.84 -16.64
N SER A 124 6.78 25.09 -15.58
CA SER A 124 7.62 25.49 -14.44
C SER A 124 9.10 25.59 -14.78
N ASP A 125 9.57 24.86 -15.79
CA ASP A 125 10.97 24.85 -16.24
C ASP A 125 11.32 25.94 -17.26
N GLY A 126 10.32 26.64 -17.81
CA GLY A 126 10.52 27.69 -18.82
C GLY A 126 11.01 27.19 -20.18
N GLU A 127 11.02 25.88 -20.41
CA GLU A 127 11.48 25.28 -21.66
C GLU A 127 10.46 25.47 -22.80
N ALA A 128 10.85 25.11 -24.02
CA ALA A 128 9.96 25.19 -25.18
C ALA A 128 8.70 24.30 -25.02
N PRO A 129 7.55 24.73 -25.59
CA PRO A 129 6.33 23.92 -25.61
C PRO A 129 6.54 22.53 -26.21
N LYS A 130 5.73 21.58 -25.73
CA LYS A 130 5.70 20.19 -26.22
C LYS A 130 4.25 19.73 -26.32
N PHE A 131 3.99 18.86 -27.29
CA PHE A 131 2.69 18.23 -27.45
C PHE A 131 2.43 17.11 -26.43
N TYR A 132 1.28 17.19 -25.75
CA TYR A 132 0.78 16.21 -24.79
C TYR A 132 -0.67 15.75 -25.08
N GLY A 133 -1.27 16.16 -26.19
CA GLY A 133 -2.63 15.78 -26.56
C GLY A 133 -2.86 14.26 -26.75
N ASP A 134 -1.79 13.51 -26.93
CA ASP A 134 -1.79 12.04 -27.02
C ASP A 134 -1.90 11.34 -25.66
N ARG A 135 -1.76 12.06 -24.53
CA ARG A 135 -1.72 11.47 -23.19
C ARG A 135 -3.11 11.27 -22.61
N ASP A 136 -3.27 10.17 -21.88
CA ASP A 136 -4.60 9.76 -21.37
C ASP A 136 -5.06 10.67 -20.24
N TYR A 137 -4.15 11.09 -19.34
CA TYR A 137 -4.47 12.07 -18.31
C TYR A 137 -5.03 13.39 -18.89
N PHE A 138 -4.59 13.78 -20.08
CA PHE A 138 -5.11 14.96 -20.78
C PHE A 138 -6.48 14.67 -21.40
N LYS A 139 -6.59 13.56 -22.13
CA LYS A 139 -7.84 13.16 -22.78
C LYS A 139 -8.99 12.98 -21.79
N ASP A 140 -8.72 12.38 -20.63
CA ASP A 140 -9.70 12.13 -19.58
C ASP A 140 -10.29 13.45 -19.06
N VAL A 141 -9.42 14.43 -18.77
CA VAL A 141 -9.86 15.76 -18.31
C VAL A 141 -10.60 16.50 -19.42
N MET A 142 -10.09 16.51 -20.64
CA MET A 142 -10.74 17.19 -21.78
C MET A 142 -12.07 16.55 -22.19
N ALA A 143 -12.28 15.27 -21.87
CA ALA A 143 -13.56 14.58 -22.01
C ALA A 143 -14.59 14.97 -20.93
N GLY A 144 -14.22 15.83 -19.98
CA GLY A 144 -15.08 16.29 -18.89
C GLY A 144 -14.83 15.60 -17.55
N GLY A 145 -13.78 14.77 -17.46
CA GLY A 145 -13.35 14.17 -16.20
C GLY A 145 -12.93 15.22 -15.17
N GLU A 146 -13.27 14.98 -13.90
CA GLU A 146 -12.88 15.88 -12.80
C GLU A 146 -11.38 15.85 -12.50
N MET A 147 -10.67 14.84 -13.00
CA MET A 147 -9.21 14.69 -12.94
C MET A 147 -8.74 13.71 -14.03
N GLY A 148 -7.43 13.66 -14.24
CA GLY A 148 -6.77 12.61 -15.02
C GLY A 148 -5.50 12.15 -14.32
N GLN A 149 -5.17 10.87 -14.43
CA GLN A 149 -3.98 10.28 -13.84
C GLN A 149 -3.33 9.27 -14.80
N GLN A 150 -2.01 9.18 -14.81
CA GLN A 150 -1.34 8.21 -15.68
C GLN A 150 0.07 7.87 -15.20
N VAL A 151 0.42 6.58 -15.26
CA VAL A 151 1.81 6.10 -15.19
C VAL A 151 2.36 5.96 -16.61
N LEU A 152 3.47 6.61 -16.90
CA LEU A 152 4.03 6.65 -18.26
C LEU A 152 5.53 6.96 -18.27
N MET A 153 6.17 6.81 -19.44
CA MET A 153 7.49 7.38 -19.67
C MET A 153 7.39 8.87 -20.00
N GLY A 154 7.97 9.70 -19.14
CA GLY A 154 7.92 11.16 -19.25
C GLY A 154 8.63 11.67 -20.49
N LYS A 155 7.93 12.47 -21.32
CA LYS A 155 8.51 13.18 -22.49
C LYS A 155 9.58 14.22 -22.11
N THR A 156 9.56 14.70 -20.86
CA THR A 156 10.51 15.70 -20.36
C THR A 156 11.65 15.06 -19.59
N SER A 157 11.35 14.16 -18.64
CA SER A 157 12.36 13.55 -17.78
C SER A 157 13.06 12.34 -18.40
N GLY A 158 12.45 11.68 -19.40
CA GLY A 158 12.94 10.40 -19.91
C GLY A 158 12.84 9.24 -18.90
N LYS A 159 12.19 9.46 -17.76
CA LYS A 159 12.03 8.48 -16.66
C LYS A 159 10.57 8.01 -16.53
N PRO A 160 10.31 6.85 -15.90
CA PRO A 160 8.98 6.50 -15.44
C PRO A 160 8.44 7.59 -14.51
N ALA A 161 7.23 8.04 -14.79
CA ALA A 161 6.59 9.14 -14.11
C ALA A 161 5.12 8.84 -13.82
N PHE A 162 4.65 9.40 -12.70
CA PHE A 162 3.24 9.46 -12.36
C PHE A 162 2.75 10.89 -12.54
N ILE A 163 1.68 11.05 -13.32
CA ILE A 163 1.09 12.34 -13.67
C ILE A 163 -0.28 12.46 -13.02
N LEU A 164 -0.56 13.61 -12.42
CA LEU A 164 -1.87 14.02 -11.96
C LEU A 164 -2.29 15.28 -12.68
N SER A 165 -3.58 15.41 -13.01
CA SER A 165 -4.10 16.54 -13.76
C SER A 165 -5.53 16.93 -13.37
N LYS A 166 -5.86 18.22 -13.57
CA LYS A 166 -7.16 18.83 -13.29
C LYS A 166 -7.56 19.78 -14.42
N PRO A 167 -8.87 20.00 -14.64
CA PRO A 167 -9.33 20.99 -15.62
C PRO A 167 -9.04 22.42 -15.15
N ILE A 168 -8.74 23.30 -16.10
CA ILE A 168 -8.68 24.75 -15.91
C ILE A 168 -9.91 25.38 -16.52
N GLY A 169 -10.72 26.03 -15.68
CA GLY A 169 -11.90 26.78 -16.11
C GLY A 169 -12.89 25.96 -16.95
N LYS A 170 -13.81 26.66 -17.60
CA LYS A 170 -14.70 26.11 -18.62
C LYS A 170 -14.73 27.04 -19.82
N ASN A 171 -14.70 26.45 -21.01
CA ASN A 171 -14.99 27.10 -22.27
C ASN A 171 -16.22 26.42 -22.88
N GLY A 172 -17.40 26.90 -22.52
CA GLY A 172 -18.67 26.18 -22.77
C GLY A 172 -18.75 24.90 -21.95
N ASP A 173 -18.99 23.77 -22.60
CA ASP A 173 -19.14 22.44 -21.97
C ASP A 173 -17.80 21.72 -21.72
N LYS A 174 -16.68 22.25 -22.23
CA LYS A 174 -15.36 21.63 -22.11
C LYS A 174 -14.42 22.48 -21.25
N PRO A 175 -13.39 21.88 -20.61
CA PRO A 175 -12.35 22.65 -19.96
C PRO A 175 -11.65 23.61 -20.93
N ALA A 176 -11.23 24.78 -20.45
CA ALA A 176 -10.44 25.71 -21.25
C ALA A 176 -8.98 25.24 -21.42
N GLY A 177 -8.54 24.34 -20.54
CA GLY A 177 -7.26 23.64 -20.62
C GLY A 177 -7.11 22.67 -19.46
N VAL A 178 -5.89 22.16 -19.29
CA VAL A 178 -5.53 21.20 -18.24
C VAL A 178 -4.32 21.71 -17.49
N ILE A 179 -4.34 21.65 -16.16
CA ILE A 179 -3.14 21.79 -15.31
C ILE A 179 -2.67 20.39 -14.91
N ALA A 180 -1.37 20.15 -14.96
CA ALA A 180 -0.78 18.87 -14.60
C ALA A 180 0.52 19.05 -13.81
N ILE A 181 0.80 18.07 -12.96
CA ILE A 181 2.08 17.90 -12.26
C ILE A 181 2.64 16.52 -12.56
N ALA A 182 3.95 16.46 -12.71
CA ALA A 182 4.69 15.26 -13.02
C ALA A 182 5.71 14.96 -11.94
N MET A 183 5.77 13.70 -11.52
CA MET A 183 6.65 13.21 -10.47
C MET A 183 7.30 11.94 -10.96
N THR A 184 8.58 11.74 -10.66
CA THR A 184 9.23 10.46 -10.99
C THR A 184 8.74 9.36 -10.05
N LEU A 185 8.68 8.13 -10.52
CA LEU A 185 8.32 7.00 -9.64
C LEU A 185 9.34 6.78 -8.51
N GLU A 186 10.59 7.20 -8.75
CA GLU A 186 11.68 7.24 -7.78
C GLU A 186 11.36 8.19 -6.61
N GLU A 187 11.03 9.45 -6.89
CA GLU A 187 10.65 10.45 -5.87
C GLU A 187 9.36 10.06 -5.14
N LEU A 188 8.41 9.49 -5.90
CA LEU A 188 7.16 9.00 -5.35
C LEU A 188 7.38 7.86 -4.37
N SER A 189 8.23 6.90 -4.72
CA SER A 189 8.66 5.83 -3.82
C SER A 189 9.31 6.40 -2.56
N ALA A 190 10.28 7.30 -2.72
CA ALA A 190 10.96 7.94 -1.59
C ALA A 190 10.03 8.72 -0.65
N THR A 191 8.87 9.16 -1.14
CA THR A 191 7.86 9.90 -0.37
C THR A 191 6.89 8.96 0.33
N ILE A 192 6.35 7.99 -0.40
CA ILE A 192 5.30 7.09 0.08
C ILE A 192 5.85 6.01 1.00
N THR A 193 7.03 5.46 0.68
CA THR A 193 7.48 4.18 1.25
C THR A 193 8.47 4.29 2.41
N ARG A 194 8.62 5.47 3.01
CA ARG A 194 9.44 5.64 4.23
C ARG A 194 8.96 4.80 5.42
N THR A 195 7.72 4.31 5.37
CA THR A 195 7.15 3.43 6.40
C THR A 195 7.57 1.97 6.14
N ARG A 196 8.46 1.44 6.97
CA ARG A 196 8.80 0.01 6.97
C ARG A 196 7.70 -0.81 7.66
N ILE A 197 7.32 -1.94 7.10
CA ILE A 197 6.40 -2.89 7.74
C ILE A 197 7.25 -3.89 8.53
N GLY A 198 7.32 -3.70 9.85
CA GLY A 198 8.20 -4.49 10.71
C GLY A 198 9.68 -4.36 10.29
N LYS A 199 10.43 -5.48 10.34
CA LYS A 199 11.87 -5.50 10.00
C LYS A 199 12.14 -5.79 8.52
N THR A 200 11.26 -6.52 7.83
CA THR A 200 11.50 -7.07 6.49
C THR A 200 10.36 -6.82 5.49
N GLY A 201 9.20 -6.32 5.95
CA GLY A 201 8.06 -6.05 5.10
C GLY A 201 8.20 -4.73 4.35
N PHE A 202 7.66 -4.70 3.13
CA PHE A 202 7.66 -3.53 2.25
C PHE A 202 6.32 -3.46 1.53
N ALA A 203 5.95 -2.27 1.06
CA ALA A 203 4.75 -2.10 0.26
C ALA A 203 5.11 -1.85 -1.20
N ILE A 204 4.21 -2.28 -2.08
CA ILE A 204 4.24 -1.93 -3.50
C ILE A 204 2.94 -1.22 -3.85
N LEU A 205 3.04 -0.16 -4.64
CA LEU A 205 1.90 0.57 -5.18
C LEU A 205 1.87 0.32 -6.68
N VAL A 206 0.73 -0.10 -7.22
CA VAL A 206 0.55 -0.35 -8.65
C VAL A 206 -0.69 0.36 -9.18
N ASP A 207 -0.74 0.69 -10.47
CA ASP A 207 -1.94 1.24 -11.09
C ASP A 207 -2.96 0.16 -11.49
N GLU A 208 -4.07 0.59 -12.07
CA GLU A 208 -5.16 -0.27 -12.56
C GLU A 208 -4.72 -1.25 -13.67
N GLN A 209 -3.60 -0.97 -14.35
CA GLN A 209 -3.00 -1.85 -15.35
C GLN A 209 -1.86 -2.69 -14.77
N ASN A 210 -1.76 -2.77 -13.44
CA ASN A 210 -0.71 -3.47 -12.70
C ASN A 210 0.71 -2.93 -12.95
N ARG A 211 0.87 -1.69 -13.40
CA ARG A 211 2.18 -1.06 -13.55
C ARG A 211 2.67 -0.55 -12.21
N LEU A 212 3.94 -0.79 -11.89
CA LEU A 212 4.54 -0.31 -10.66
C LEU A 212 4.53 1.23 -10.60
N ILE A 213 4.06 1.78 -9.49
CA ILE A 213 4.08 3.20 -9.16
C ILE A 213 5.12 3.49 -8.09
N ALA A 214 5.16 2.67 -7.04
CA ALA A 214 6.11 2.84 -5.95
C ALA A 214 6.57 1.50 -5.36
N HIS A 215 7.83 1.44 -4.93
CA HIS A 215 8.40 0.24 -4.32
C HIS A 215 9.10 0.54 -3.00
N GLY A 216 8.71 -0.19 -1.94
CA GLY A 216 9.18 0.11 -0.58
C GLY A 216 10.65 -0.12 -0.30
N LYS A 217 11.35 -0.86 -1.16
CA LYS A 217 12.79 -1.03 -1.10
C LYS A 217 13.57 -0.01 -1.95
N GLY A 218 12.88 0.87 -2.68
CA GLY A 218 13.50 1.84 -3.59
C GLY A 218 13.95 1.26 -4.94
N GLU A 219 13.56 0.02 -5.23
CA GLU A 219 13.85 -0.66 -6.50
C GLU A 219 12.87 -0.18 -7.58
N ILE A 220 13.20 0.95 -8.21
CA ILE A 220 12.52 1.45 -9.40
C ILE A 220 13.54 1.43 -10.54
N GLU A 221 13.27 0.62 -11.56
CA GLU A 221 14.06 0.59 -12.78
C GLU A 221 13.73 1.80 -13.67
N ASN A 222 14.64 2.17 -14.57
CA ASN A 222 14.41 3.22 -15.57
C ASN A 222 13.50 2.75 -16.73
N LYS A 223 12.47 1.96 -16.45
CA LYS A 223 11.44 1.51 -17.40
C LYS A 223 10.12 1.29 -16.68
N LEU A 224 9.02 1.30 -17.43
CA LEU A 224 7.72 0.89 -16.90
C LEU A 224 7.75 -0.60 -16.56
N GLN A 225 7.56 -0.91 -15.28
CA GLN A 225 7.54 -2.28 -14.77
C GLN A 225 6.10 -2.78 -14.70
N ASP A 226 5.83 -3.89 -15.38
CA ASP A 226 4.57 -4.63 -15.25
C ASP A 226 4.68 -5.62 -14.09
N MET A 227 3.75 -5.50 -13.13
CA MET A 227 3.66 -6.33 -11.95
C MET A 227 2.53 -7.37 -12.06
N GLY A 228 1.88 -7.53 -13.21
CA GLY A 228 0.77 -8.47 -13.40
C GLY A 228 1.14 -9.94 -13.12
N GLY A 229 2.40 -10.31 -13.36
CA GLY A 229 2.94 -11.64 -13.01
C GLY A 229 3.45 -11.75 -11.56
N HIS A 230 3.45 -10.66 -10.79
CA HIS A 230 3.96 -10.65 -9.43
C HIS A 230 3.01 -11.40 -8.49
N PRO A 231 3.49 -12.31 -7.60
CA PRO A 231 2.63 -13.11 -6.74
C PRO A 231 1.64 -12.31 -5.89
N LEU A 232 2.03 -11.11 -5.44
CA LEU A 232 1.14 -10.21 -4.68
C LEU A 232 0.01 -9.60 -5.51
N VAL A 233 0.27 -9.28 -6.77
CA VAL A 233 -0.75 -8.73 -7.66
C VAL A 233 -1.72 -9.84 -8.06
N ALA A 234 -1.19 -11.04 -8.33
CA ALA A 234 -1.98 -12.22 -8.63
C ALA A 234 -2.84 -12.71 -7.43
N ALA A 235 -2.33 -12.60 -6.21
CA ALA A 235 -3.07 -12.93 -4.98
C ALA A 235 -4.19 -11.91 -4.66
N GLY A 236 -4.09 -10.69 -5.20
CA GLY A 236 -5.02 -9.60 -4.94
C GLY A 236 -4.90 -9.01 -3.52
N VAL A 237 -5.76 -8.03 -3.20
CA VAL A 237 -5.74 -7.25 -1.95
C VAL A 237 -6.25 -8.04 -0.72
N LYS A 238 -6.42 -9.36 -0.82
CA LYS A 238 -6.90 -10.18 0.31
C LYS A 238 -5.72 -10.82 1.04
N PRO A 239 -5.28 -10.25 2.17
CA PRO A 239 -4.37 -10.98 3.05
C PRO A 239 -5.07 -12.26 3.52
N ASP A 240 -4.49 -13.41 3.20
CA ASP A 240 -4.94 -14.72 3.66
C ASP A 240 -4.43 -14.94 5.10
N PRO A 241 -5.32 -15.15 6.10
CA PRO A 241 -4.99 -15.53 7.48
C PRO A 241 -3.95 -16.63 7.64
N ASP A 242 -3.83 -17.52 6.65
CA ASP A 242 -3.02 -18.74 6.75
C ASP A 242 -1.74 -18.70 5.90
N ASN A 243 -1.57 -17.71 5.01
CA ASN A 243 -0.48 -17.73 4.03
C ASN A 243 0.12 -16.33 3.74
N PHE A 244 0.84 -15.78 4.71
CA PHE A 244 1.43 -14.44 4.61
C PHE A 244 2.81 -14.35 4.00
N THR A 245 3.55 -15.46 4.00
CA THR A 245 4.94 -15.42 3.56
C THR A 245 5.02 -15.72 2.08
N PHE A 246 5.27 -14.69 1.29
CA PHE A 246 5.66 -14.87 -0.10
C PHE A 246 7.17 -15.09 -0.15
N ASP A 247 7.59 -16.09 -0.92
CA ASP A 247 8.99 -16.22 -1.28
C ASP A 247 9.33 -15.12 -2.30
N TYR A 248 10.03 -14.09 -1.83
CA TYR A 248 10.48 -12.98 -2.65
C TYR A 248 12.00 -13.04 -2.68
N GLU A 249 12.56 -13.30 -3.87
CA GLU A 249 14.01 -13.42 -4.09
C GLU A 249 14.70 -14.46 -3.18
N GLY A 250 14.03 -15.58 -2.88
CA GLY A 250 14.57 -16.64 -2.01
C GLY A 250 14.48 -16.32 -0.52
N LYS A 251 13.73 -15.29 -0.12
CA LYS A 251 13.48 -14.91 1.28
C LYS A 251 11.99 -14.78 1.56
N LYS A 252 11.52 -15.38 2.66
CA LYS A 252 10.17 -15.16 3.19
C LYS A 252 9.99 -13.69 3.55
N SER A 253 9.11 -13.00 2.83
CA SER A 253 8.77 -11.59 3.07
C SER A 253 7.26 -11.43 3.21
N LEU A 254 6.86 -10.29 3.82
CA LEU A 254 5.48 -9.88 4.05
C LEU A 254 5.20 -8.61 3.23
N PRO A 255 4.89 -8.73 1.94
CA PRO A 255 4.72 -7.55 1.13
C PRO A 255 3.24 -7.19 0.97
N ILE A 256 2.94 -5.89 1.00
CA ILE A 256 1.58 -5.34 0.98
C ILE A 256 1.35 -4.66 -0.37
N LEU A 257 0.25 -5.03 -1.04
CA LEU A 257 -0.20 -4.38 -2.27
C LEU A 257 -1.13 -3.22 -1.95
N LEU A 258 -0.75 -2.03 -2.41
CA LEU A 258 -1.58 -0.83 -2.38
C LEU A 258 -2.07 -0.54 -3.80
N LEU A 259 -3.33 -0.17 -3.91
CA LEU A 259 -3.89 0.41 -5.13
C LEU A 259 -4.19 1.88 -4.82
N PRO A 260 -3.78 2.85 -5.65
CA PRO A 260 -4.15 4.24 -5.47
C PRO A 260 -5.67 4.32 -5.56
N ASN A 261 -6.32 4.77 -4.49
CA ASN A 261 -7.77 4.86 -4.43
C ASN A 261 -8.29 6.21 -4.98
N SER A 262 -7.49 6.91 -5.79
CA SER A 262 -7.77 8.27 -6.29
C SER A 262 -8.97 8.38 -7.25
N ALA A 263 -9.87 7.40 -7.30
CA ALA A 263 -11.14 7.46 -8.03
C ALA A 263 -12.34 6.81 -7.33
N GLY A 264 -12.21 6.12 -6.19
CA GLY A 264 -13.30 5.30 -5.64
C GLY A 264 -14.32 6.04 -4.76
N ASN A 265 -13.86 6.87 -3.81
CA ASN A 265 -14.73 7.35 -2.72
C ASN A 265 -15.29 8.78 -2.90
N LEU A 266 -14.78 9.58 -3.84
CA LEU A 266 -15.42 10.86 -4.17
C LEU A 266 -16.71 10.67 -4.99
N LEU A 267 -16.86 9.53 -5.69
CA LEU A 267 -18.10 9.16 -6.36
C LEU A 267 -19.06 8.34 -5.45
N SER A 268 -18.57 7.68 -4.39
CA SER A 268 -19.44 6.90 -3.48
C SER A 268 -20.14 7.73 -2.40
N SER A 269 -19.62 8.93 -2.07
CA SER A 269 -20.17 9.77 -1.00
C SER A 269 -21.45 10.54 -1.36
N ARG A 270 -22.01 10.37 -2.57
CA ARG A 270 -23.23 11.07 -3.02
C ARG A 270 -24.39 10.21 -3.55
N MET A 271 -24.42 8.89 -3.30
CA MET A 271 -25.63 8.10 -3.51
C MET A 271 -26.08 7.36 -2.24
N PRO A 272 -27.22 7.74 -1.64
CA PRO A 272 -27.86 6.91 -0.64
C PRO A 272 -28.72 5.88 -1.37
N THR A 273 -28.28 4.62 -1.43
CA THR A 273 -29.24 3.55 -1.72
C THR A 273 -28.92 2.28 -0.95
N ARG A 274 -29.61 2.16 0.19
CA ARG A 274 -30.13 0.89 0.72
C ARG A 274 -30.47 -0.07 -0.42
N ARG A 275 -29.94 -1.29 -0.38
CA ARG A 275 -30.70 -2.51 -0.66
C ARG A 275 -30.14 -3.63 0.20
N THR A 276 -30.79 -3.82 1.34
CA THR A 276 -30.75 -5.05 2.12
C THR A 276 -31.20 -6.21 1.24
N VAL A 277 -30.32 -7.20 1.03
CA VAL A 277 -30.71 -8.51 0.52
C VAL A 277 -31.42 -9.26 1.65
N PRO A 278 -32.62 -9.83 1.45
CA PRO A 278 -33.30 -10.55 2.51
C PRO A 278 -32.62 -11.89 2.75
N LEU A 279 -32.20 -12.13 4.00
CA LEU A 279 -31.78 -13.43 4.49
C LEU A 279 -32.98 -14.39 4.45
N LYS A 280 -32.98 -15.29 3.47
CA LYS A 280 -33.82 -16.49 3.47
C LYS A 280 -33.37 -17.37 4.66
N ARG A 281 -34.27 -17.60 5.62
CA ARG A 281 -34.07 -18.59 6.69
C ARG A 281 -35.14 -19.68 6.64
N PRO A 282 -34.80 -20.89 7.13
CA PRO A 282 -35.39 -22.16 6.70
C PRO A 282 -36.68 -22.52 7.45
N GLY A 283 -37.43 -23.45 6.87
CA GLY A 283 -38.72 -23.89 7.38
C GLY A 283 -38.70 -24.52 8.78
N ARG A 284 -39.86 -24.47 9.42
CA ARG A 284 -40.29 -25.43 10.44
C ARG A 284 -41.72 -25.87 10.15
N MET A 285 -41.87 -27.19 10.09
CA MET A 285 -43.11 -27.95 10.15
C MET A 285 -43.82 -27.77 11.50
N HIS A 286 -45.15 -27.93 11.46
CA HIS A 286 -46.06 -28.44 12.51
C HIS A 286 -46.14 -27.64 13.84
N SER A 287 -47.29 -27.40 14.49
CA SER A 287 -48.64 -27.97 14.42
C SER A 287 -49.54 -27.33 15.49
N PHE A 288 -50.85 -27.55 15.35
CA PHE A 288 -51.90 -27.61 16.38
C PHE A 288 -52.58 -26.33 16.88
N PHE A 289 -53.91 -26.39 16.70
CA PHE A 289 -55.04 -25.58 17.17
C PHE A 289 -55.30 -24.23 16.49
#